data_AF-A0A6S7ABG6-F1
#
_entry.id   AF-A0A6S7ABG6-F1
#
_cell.length_a   1.000
_cell.length_b   1.000
_cell.length_c   1.000
_cell.angle_alpha   90.00
_cell.angle_beta   90.00
_cell.angle_gamma   90.00
#
_symmetry.space_group_name_H-M   'P 1'
#
loop_
_entity.id
_entity.type
_entity.pdbx_description
1 polymer ?
#
loop_
_entity_poly.entity_id
_entity_poly.type
_entity_poly.pdbx_seq_one_letter_code
_entity_poly.pdbx_strand_id
1 'polypeptide(L)'
;MNRAPHFLLVECAGTDRKLALGLRWMVLIGSDASGLARARGRRLRATHVVVGGSPATVAGYGRVRKTWRRGAHAGASPRGRAPDIQAAAQLYALRYPAGGQCLIPLPEGRYWLVAAQDGTVLSQADKVFTSHDEALRAQERLRDQRPGLPVHDADSVWAALQQAVEPGARLAVLPSRWAALPLALRLFLICVGLAAAAPPLWNGLIVQRLMRKPEAVAQAQDSESRDQADRYLALLEGTPAHAPAELFRLLHAMGRLPIQVQGWALRRAQCDAGARAWECSARYARAYPFATNQLLHARLPKGWNVSFQPLEEATLSWQVASGAVTLAGLSLPHAQRVDTEWVTALQRLQPAFASIALAPAVPLPLLVAPGIDPSGPDLPVRPVIRRRALRMSGPLRSFALLPGSLPAVHWSRLALDVQPQHQPSLVASTLVAELHGEMYEQE
;
A
#
# COMPACT_ATOMS: atom_id res chain seq x y z
N MET A 1 3.72 -14.31 6.46
CA MET A 1 3.05 -14.10 5.15
C MET A 1 3.12 -15.39 4.32
N ASN A 2 1.97 -15.96 3.94
CA ASN A 2 1.92 -17.19 3.14
C ASN A 2 2.30 -16.91 1.67
N ARG A 3 3.35 -17.55 1.17
CA ARG A 3 3.80 -17.45 -0.24
C ARG A 3 3.03 -18.46 -1.12
N ALA A 4 2.94 -18.21 -2.43
CA ALA A 4 2.46 -19.19 -3.39
C ALA A 4 3.35 -20.44 -3.39
N PRO A 5 2.81 -21.65 -3.67
CA PRO A 5 3.60 -22.87 -3.71
C PRO A 5 4.57 -22.87 -4.89
N HIS A 6 5.57 -23.75 -4.81
CA HIS A 6 6.34 -24.12 -5.99
C HIS A 6 5.57 -25.20 -6.73
N PHE A 7 5.18 -24.95 -7.98
CA PHE A 7 4.50 -25.94 -8.78
C PHE A 7 5.50 -26.92 -9.39
N LEU A 8 5.03 -28.15 -9.60
CA LEU A 8 5.75 -29.16 -10.35
C LEU A 8 5.47 -28.95 -11.85
N LEU A 9 6.52 -29.03 -12.66
CA LEU A 9 6.40 -29.04 -14.11
C LEU A 9 6.57 -30.46 -14.61
N VAL A 10 5.61 -30.93 -15.40
CA VAL A 10 5.68 -32.20 -16.11
C VAL A 10 5.71 -31.91 -17.60
N GLU A 11 6.63 -32.53 -18.32
CA GLU A 11 6.75 -32.38 -19.77
C GLU A 11 5.79 -33.33 -20.47
N CYS A 12 5.05 -32.83 -21.47
CA CYS A 12 4.18 -33.67 -22.28
C CYS A 12 5.03 -34.31 -23.39
N ALA A 13 5.10 -35.64 -23.40
CA ALA A 13 5.90 -36.40 -24.35
C ALA A 13 5.63 -35.96 -25.81
N GLY A 14 6.69 -35.76 -26.58
CA GLY A 14 6.61 -35.37 -27.99
C GLY A 14 6.19 -33.91 -28.26
N THR A 15 6.11 -33.04 -27.25
CA THR A 15 5.77 -31.62 -27.44
C THR A 15 6.59 -30.67 -26.56
N ASP A 16 6.71 -29.40 -26.96
CA ASP A 16 7.36 -28.33 -26.16
C ASP A 16 6.47 -27.81 -24.99
N ARG A 17 5.36 -28.50 -24.70
CA ARG A 17 4.36 -28.07 -23.71
C ARG A 17 4.66 -28.65 -22.34
N LYS A 18 4.28 -27.90 -21.30
CA LYS A 18 4.46 -28.33 -19.90
C LYS A 18 3.17 -28.17 -19.10
N LEU A 19 2.89 -29.16 -18.26
CA LEU A 19 1.80 -29.11 -17.29
C LEU A 19 2.33 -28.63 -15.95
N ALA A 20 1.68 -27.62 -15.37
CA ALA A 20 1.94 -27.14 -14.03
C ALA A 20 0.94 -27.75 -13.04
N LEU A 21 1.47 -28.43 -12.02
CA LEU A 21 0.72 -29.12 -10.97
C LEU A 21 1.00 -28.48 -9.59
N GLY A 22 0.02 -28.47 -8.70
CA GLY A 22 0.19 -28.00 -7.33
C GLY A 22 0.07 -26.48 -7.20
N LEU A 23 -0.81 -25.85 -7.97
CA LEU A 23 -1.11 -24.43 -7.83
C LEU A 23 -1.99 -24.17 -6.61
N ARG A 24 -1.87 -22.96 -6.05
CA ARG A 24 -2.77 -22.51 -4.99
C ARG A 24 -3.98 -21.84 -5.62
N TRP A 25 -5.16 -22.44 -5.43
CA TRP A 25 -6.42 -21.93 -5.94
C TRP A 25 -7.14 -21.04 -4.92
N MET A 26 -7.68 -19.92 -5.39
CA MET A 26 -8.47 -18.99 -4.57
C MET A 26 -9.64 -18.41 -5.37
N VAL A 27 -10.76 -18.21 -4.68
CA VAL A 27 -11.93 -17.53 -5.25
C VAL A 27 -11.64 -16.04 -5.46
N LEU A 28 -12.11 -15.53 -6.58
CA LEU A 28 -12.13 -14.12 -6.96
C LEU A 28 -13.57 -13.60 -6.81
N ILE A 29 -13.72 -12.50 -6.09
CA ILE A 29 -15.01 -11.84 -5.88
C ILE A 29 -14.86 -10.40 -6.37
N GLY A 30 -15.59 -10.04 -7.42
CA GLY A 30 -15.58 -8.71 -8.02
C GLY A 30 -15.66 -8.75 -9.55
N SER A 31 -15.86 -7.57 -10.15
CA SER A 31 -16.07 -7.40 -11.59
C SER A 31 -14.77 -7.47 -12.42
N ASP A 32 -13.62 -7.09 -11.86
CA ASP A 32 -12.31 -7.19 -12.52
C ASP A 32 -11.50 -8.40 -12.01
N ALA A 33 -11.92 -9.59 -12.42
CA ALA A 33 -11.25 -10.84 -12.04
C ALA A 33 -9.76 -10.85 -12.40
N SER A 34 -9.39 -10.29 -13.56
CA SER A 34 -8.00 -10.23 -14.04
C SER A 34 -7.12 -9.29 -13.21
N GLY A 35 -7.62 -8.11 -12.84
CA GLY A 35 -6.92 -7.18 -11.95
C GLY A 35 -6.79 -7.72 -10.53
N LEU A 36 -7.86 -8.30 -9.99
CA LEU A 36 -7.86 -8.94 -8.67
C LEU A 36 -6.88 -10.11 -8.62
N ALA A 37 -6.86 -10.96 -9.65
CA ALA A 37 -5.94 -12.08 -9.75
C ALA A 37 -4.48 -11.60 -9.72
N ARG A 38 -4.13 -10.57 -10.51
CA ARG A 38 -2.78 -9.99 -10.54
C ARG A 38 -2.40 -9.36 -9.19
N ALA A 39 -3.30 -8.59 -8.58
CA ALA A 39 -3.04 -7.94 -7.29
C ALA A 39 -2.77 -8.97 -6.18
N ARG A 40 -3.59 -10.03 -6.13
CA ARG A 40 -3.44 -11.09 -5.13
C ARG A 40 -2.21 -11.97 -5.40
N GLY A 41 -1.92 -12.31 -6.65
CA GLY A 41 -0.70 -13.03 -7.04
C GLY A 41 0.58 -12.30 -6.58
N ARG A 42 0.60 -10.96 -6.67
CA ARG A 42 1.71 -10.14 -6.17
C ARG A 42 1.88 -10.24 -4.65
N ARG A 43 0.78 -10.19 -3.89
CA ARG A 43 0.82 -10.36 -2.42
C ARG A 43 1.34 -11.74 -2.01
N LEU A 44 1.01 -12.77 -2.79
CA LEU A 44 1.49 -14.15 -2.60
C LEU A 44 2.92 -14.38 -3.13
N ARG A 45 3.57 -13.37 -3.73
CA ARG A 45 4.86 -13.48 -4.42
C ARG A 45 4.86 -14.57 -5.51
N ALA A 46 3.72 -14.84 -6.13
CA ALA A 46 3.62 -15.75 -7.27
C ALA A 46 4.39 -15.21 -8.48
N THR A 47 4.92 -16.11 -9.30
CA THR A 47 5.53 -15.76 -10.59
C THR A 47 4.61 -16.06 -11.77
N HIS A 48 3.62 -16.93 -11.58
CA HIS A 48 2.61 -17.27 -12.58
C HIS A 48 1.21 -17.23 -11.97
N VAL A 49 0.23 -16.91 -12.81
CA VAL A 49 -1.18 -16.89 -12.48
C VAL A 49 -2.01 -17.43 -13.66
N VAL A 50 -3.07 -18.16 -13.36
CA VAL A 50 -4.14 -18.50 -14.31
C VAL A 50 -5.47 -18.06 -13.69
N VAL A 51 -6.41 -17.64 -14.52
CA VAL A 51 -7.77 -17.27 -14.09
C VAL A 51 -8.73 -18.24 -14.76
N GLY A 52 -9.61 -18.85 -13.97
CA GLY A 52 -10.53 -19.90 -14.40
C GLY A 52 -11.95 -19.69 -13.88
N GLY A 53 -12.87 -20.52 -14.39
CA GLY A 53 -14.31 -20.41 -14.16
C GLY A 53 -15.03 -19.62 -15.26
N SER A 54 -16.33 -19.88 -15.43
CA SER A 54 -17.21 -19.10 -16.31
C SER A 54 -18.46 -18.65 -15.54
N PRO A 55 -18.58 -17.36 -15.17
CA PRO A 55 -17.58 -16.29 -15.32
C PRO A 55 -16.32 -16.55 -14.48
N ALA A 56 -15.24 -15.79 -14.70
CA ALA A 56 -13.97 -15.96 -14.00
C ALA A 56 -14.09 -15.80 -12.47
N THR A 57 -14.23 -16.92 -11.77
CA THR A 57 -14.52 -16.99 -10.32
C THR A 57 -13.34 -17.48 -9.49
N VAL A 58 -12.27 -18.02 -10.11
CA VAL A 58 -11.10 -18.52 -9.39
C VAL A 58 -9.78 -18.13 -10.07
N ALA A 59 -8.70 -18.09 -9.29
CA ALA A 59 -7.34 -18.00 -9.80
C ALA A 59 -6.40 -19.00 -9.15
N GLY A 60 -5.54 -19.59 -9.97
CA GLY A 60 -4.44 -20.46 -9.57
C GLY A 60 -3.12 -19.70 -9.52
N TYR A 61 -2.35 -19.87 -8.45
CA TYR A 61 -1.09 -19.16 -8.22
C TYR A 61 0.09 -20.12 -7.98
N GLY A 62 1.24 -19.79 -8.58
CA GLY A 62 2.42 -20.64 -8.47
C GLY A 62 3.76 -19.91 -8.65
N ARG A 63 4.84 -20.55 -8.22
CA ARG A 63 6.23 -20.10 -8.41
C ARG A 63 7.09 -21.18 -9.07
N VAL A 64 7.90 -20.78 -10.05
CA VAL A 64 8.94 -21.65 -10.62
C VAL A 64 10.13 -21.74 -9.66
N ARG A 65 10.72 -22.94 -9.50
CA ARG A 65 11.96 -23.14 -8.71
C ARG A 65 13.16 -22.49 -9.44
N LYS A 66 14.09 -21.89 -8.68
CA LYS A 66 15.24 -21.14 -9.25
C LYS A 66 16.15 -21.99 -10.16
N THR A 67 16.27 -23.29 -9.92
CA THR A 67 17.06 -24.22 -10.76
C THR A 67 16.59 -24.25 -12.22
N TRP A 68 15.28 -24.06 -12.44
CA TRP A 68 14.69 -24.00 -13.77
C TRP A 68 14.87 -22.64 -14.47
N ARG A 69 15.32 -21.59 -13.76
CA ARG A 69 15.68 -20.31 -14.39
C ARG A 69 17.02 -20.36 -15.14
N ARG A 70 17.94 -21.24 -14.75
CA ARG A 70 19.21 -21.44 -15.47
C ARG A 70 19.07 -22.40 -16.66
N GLY A 71 18.18 -23.39 -16.57
CA GLY A 71 17.89 -24.31 -17.68
C GLY A 71 17.19 -23.66 -18.87
N ALA A 72 16.44 -22.57 -18.67
CA ALA A 72 15.80 -21.82 -19.76
C ALA A 72 16.79 -21.01 -20.63
N HIS A 73 18.10 -21.04 -20.33
CA HIS A 73 19.17 -20.49 -21.15
C HIS A 73 20.18 -21.57 -21.62
N ALA A 74 19.94 -22.85 -21.29
CA ALA A 74 20.73 -23.98 -21.74
C ALA A 74 19.82 -24.90 -22.56
N GLY A 75 19.59 -24.51 -23.81
CA GLY A 75 18.61 -25.12 -24.71
C GLY A 75 17.71 -24.05 -25.32
N ALA A 76 18.30 -23.09 -26.02
CA ALA A 76 17.56 -22.18 -26.85
C ALA A 76 16.85 -23.01 -27.93
N SER A 77 15.54 -23.23 -27.76
CA SER A 77 14.70 -23.62 -28.89
C SER A 77 14.91 -22.58 -30.00
N PRO A 78 15.09 -22.96 -31.28
CA PRO A 78 15.53 -22.05 -32.36
C PRO A 78 14.56 -20.91 -32.67
N ARG A 79 13.41 -20.89 -32.02
CA ARG A 79 12.40 -19.84 -32.09
C ARG A 79 12.19 -19.35 -30.66
N GLY A 80 12.63 -18.14 -30.33
CA GLY A 80 12.59 -17.52 -28.99
C GLY A 80 11.20 -17.36 -28.35
N ARG A 81 10.42 -18.43 -28.28
CA ARG A 81 9.07 -18.51 -27.75
C ARG A 81 9.16 -19.12 -26.36
N ALA A 82 8.67 -18.40 -25.36
CA ALA A 82 8.58 -18.92 -24.00
C ALA A 82 7.78 -20.24 -23.99
N PRO A 83 8.17 -21.24 -23.17
CA PRO A 83 7.49 -22.53 -23.12
C PRO A 83 6.00 -22.35 -22.81
N ASP A 84 5.14 -23.12 -23.50
CA ASP A 84 3.70 -23.05 -23.26
C ASP A 84 3.34 -23.87 -22.02
N ILE A 85 3.11 -23.18 -20.90
CA ILE A 85 2.81 -23.81 -19.62
C ILE A 85 1.30 -23.75 -19.37
N GLN A 86 0.69 -24.92 -19.25
CA GLN A 86 -0.73 -25.11 -18.99
C GLN A 86 -0.95 -25.52 -17.53
N ALA A 87 -1.88 -24.89 -16.82
CA ALA A 87 -2.30 -25.28 -15.49
C ALA A 87 -3.16 -26.55 -15.57
N ALA A 88 -2.63 -27.69 -15.12
CA ALA A 88 -3.30 -28.97 -15.35
C ALA A 88 -4.67 -29.06 -14.65
N ALA A 89 -4.80 -28.48 -13.44
CA ALA A 89 -6.08 -28.46 -12.75
C ALA A 89 -7.12 -27.62 -13.50
N GLN A 90 -6.73 -26.51 -14.13
CA GLN A 90 -7.65 -25.72 -14.97
C GLN A 90 -8.04 -26.49 -16.22
N LEU A 91 -7.07 -27.16 -16.85
CA LEU A 91 -7.30 -27.98 -18.03
C LEU A 91 -8.27 -29.13 -17.73
N TYR A 92 -8.11 -29.76 -16.55
CA TYR A 92 -9.05 -30.75 -16.03
C TYR A 92 -10.46 -30.16 -15.86
N ALA A 93 -10.58 -28.99 -15.21
CA ALA A 93 -11.87 -28.35 -14.99
C ALA A 93 -12.58 -27.98 -16.32
N LEU A 94 -11.83 -27.54 -17.34
CA LEU A 94 -12.37 -27.25 -18.67
C LEU A 94 -12.79 -28.52 -19.42
N ARG A 95 -12.08 -29.63 -19.23
CA ARG A 95 -12.38 -30.91 -19.90
C ARG A 95 -13.55 -31.65 -19.28
N TYR A 96 -13.75 -31.50 -17.97
CA TYR A 96 -14.81 -32.14 -17.20
C TYR A 96 -15.69 -31.06 -16.54
N PRO A 97 -16.50 -30.31 -17.32
CA PRO A 97 -17.27 -29.18 -16.81
C PRO A 97 -18.32 -29.59 -15.76
N ALA A 98 -18.87 -30.81 -15.86
CA ALA A 98 -19.77 -31.39 -14.86
C ALA A 98 -19.09 -31.68 -13.50
N GLY A 99 -17.76 -31.63 -13.46
CA GLY A 99 -16.96 -31.86 -12.26
C GLY A 99 -16.48 -33.31 -12.10
N GLY A 100 -15.77 -33.52 -11.01
CA GLY A 100 -15.18 -34.81 -10.63
C GLY A 100 -13.89 -34.64 -9.84
N GLN A 101 -13.36 -35.77 -9.40
CA GLN A 101 -12.05 -35.88 -8.76
C GLN A 101 -11.23 -37.01 -9.39
N CYS A 102 -9.91 -36.89 -9.35
CA CYS A 102 -9.02 -37.91 -9.86
C CYS A 102 -7.70 -37.88 -9.07
N LEU A 103 -7.15 -39.06 -8.79
CA LEU A 103 -5.84 -39.23 -8.18
C LEU A 103 -4.91 -39.88 -9.20
N ILE A 104 -3.97 -39.11 -9.74
CA ILE A 104 -3.13 -39.53 -10.86
C ILE A 104 -1.72 -39.87 -10.35
N PRO A 105 -1.20 -41.08 -10.60
CA PRO A 105 0.21 -41.38 -10.36
C PRO A 105 1.09 -40.62 -11.36
N LEU A 106 2.13 -39.98 -10.85
CA LEU A 106 3.11 -39.24 -11.62
C LEU A 106 4.45 -39.99 -11.66
N PRO A 107 5.33 -39.66 -12.63
CA PRO A 107 6.72 -40.09 -12.60
C PRO A 107 7.42 -39.71 -11.28
N GLU A 108 8.45 -40.48 -10.92
CA GLU A 108 9.22 -40.33 -9.67
C GLU A 108 8.44 -40.67 -8.38
N GLY A 109 7.40 -41.52 -8.47
CA GLY A 109 6.66 -41.99 -7.29
C GLY A 109 5.82 -40.92 -6.60
N ARG A 110 5.41 -39.88 -7.34
CA ARG A 110 4.53 -38.82 -6.83
C ARG A 110 3.08 -39.08 -7.23
N TYR A 111 2.16 -38.42 -6.56
CA TYR A 111 0.72 -38.55 -6.83
C TYR A 111 0.08 -37.17 -6.88
N TRP A 112 -0.78 -36.92 -7.85
CA TRP A 112 -1.48 -35.65 -8.01
C TRP A 112 -2.98 -35.83 -7.83
N LEU A 113 -3.52 -35.18 -6.81
CA LEU A 113 -4.96 -35.11 -6.59
C LEU A 113 -5.51 -33.84 -7.25
N VAL A 114 -6.47 -34.04 -8.15
CA VAL A 114 -7.21 -32.98 -8.82
C VAL A 114 -8.71 -33.10 -8.56
N ALA A 115 -9.41 -31.99 -8.37
CA ALA A 115 -10.87 -31.96 -8.45
C ALA A 115 -11.41 -30.60 -8.90
N ALA A 116 -12.53 -30.67 -9.61
CA ALA A 116 -13.25 -29.53 -10.14
C ALA A 116 -14.76 -29.75 -10.01
N GLN A 117 -15.50 -28.65 -10.01
CA GLN A 117 -16.95 -28.63 -10.05
C GLN A 117 -17.40 -27.39 -10.84
N ASP A 118 -18.40 -27.54 -11.69
CA ASP A 118 -18.96 -26.44 -12.51
C ASP A 118 -17.86 -25.69 -13.29
N GLY A 119 -16.99 -26.45 -13.97
CA GLY A 119 -15.86 -25.91 -14.74
C GLY A 119 -14.79 -25.18 -13.91
N THR A 120 -14.82 -25.30 -12.59
CA THR A 120 -14.01 -24.53 -11.65
C THR A 120 -13.19 -25.45 -10.75
N VAL A 121 -11.89 -25.17 -10.59
CA VAL A 121 -11.01 -25.95 -9.71
C VAL A 121 -11.37 -25.70 -8.24
N LEU A 122 -11.53 -26.78 -7.47
CA LEU A 122 -11.85 -26.67 -6.05
C LEU A 122 -10.64 -26.24 -5.23
N SER A 123 -10.87 -25.38 -4.23
CA SER A 123 -9.82 -24.99 -3.30
C SER A 123 -9.29 -26.22 -2.57
N GLN A 124 -7.97 -26.43 -2.61
CA GLN A 124 -7.26 -27.60 -2.06
C GLN A 124 -7.26 -28.89 -2.88
N ALA A 125 -7.82 -28.89 -4.08
CA ALA A 125 -7.85 -30.05 -4.96
C ALA A 125 -6.88 -29.91 -6.15
N ASP A 126 -5.71 -29.32 -5.92
CA ASP A 126 -4.57 -29.33 -6.85
C ASP A 126 -3.32 -29.51 -5.99
N LYS A 127 -3.07 -30.77 -5.59
CA LYS A 127 -2.04 -31.12 -4.62
C LYS A 127 -1.19 -32.27 -5.14
N VAL A 128 0.12 -32.14 -4.97
CA VAL A 128 1.09 -33.19 -5.28
C VAL A 128 1.62 -33.77 -3.98
N PHE A 129 1.56 -35.09 -3.87
CA PHE A 129 1.99 -35.88 -2.72
C PHE A 129 3.19 -36.74 -3.12
N THR A 130 4.07 -37.01 -2.16
CA THR A 130 5.21 -37.93 -2.32
C THR A 130 4.92 -39.33 -1.78
N SER A 131 3.80 -39.51 -1.07
CA SER A 131 3.35 -40.77 -0.50
C SER A 131 1.98 -41.13 -1.06
N HIS A 132 1.80 -42.39 -1.46
CA HIS A 132 0.52 -42.91 -1.95
C HIS A 132 -0.56 -42.85 -0.85
N ASP A 133 -0.23 -43.29 0.36
CA ASP A 133 -1.14 -43.30 1.51
C ASP A 133 -1.60 -41.91 1.93
N GLU A 134 -0.72 -40.90 1.82
CA GLU A 134 -1.11 -39.51 2.06
C GLU A 134 -2.10 -39.02 0.99
N ALA A 135 -1.87 -39.41 -0.26
CA ALA A 135 -2.71 -39.02 -1.38
C ALA A 135 -4.10 -39.68 -1.32
N LEU A 136 -4.17 -40.96 -0.96
CA LEU A 136 -5.42 -41.68 -0.71
C LEU A 136 -6.22 -41.04 0.43
N ARG A 137 -5.58 -40.77 1.58
CA ARG A 137 -6.24 -40.07 2.71
C ARG A 137 -6.70 -38.66 2.34
N ALA A 138 -6.02 -37.98 1.42
CA ALA A 138 -6.47 -36.68 0.92
C ALA A 138 -7.69 -36.80 0.00
N GLN A 139 -7.73 -37.85 -0.84
CA GLN A 139 -8.86 -38.15 -1.71
C GLN A 139 -10.09 -38.58 -0.91
N GLU A 140 -9.92 -39.43 0.11
CA GLU A 140 -11.01 -39.85 1.01
C GLU A 140 -11.64 -38.64 1.71
N ARG A 141 -10.81 -37.76 2.30
CA ARG A 141 -11.30 -36.51 2.92
C ARG A 141 -12.05 -35.63 1.93
N LEU A 142 -11.62 -35.59 0.66
CA LEU A 142 -12.32 -34.83 -0.37
C LEU A 142 -13.68 -35.46 -0.70
N ARG A 143 -13.73 -36.79 -0.81
CA ARG A 143 -14.98 -37.55 -1.01
C ARG A 143 -15.97 -37.33 0.14
N ASP A 144 -15.49 -37.33 1.38
CA ASP A 144 -16.35 -37.08 2.55
C ASP A 144 -16.92 -35.64 2.54
N GLN A 145 -16.11 -34.66 2.13
CA GLN A 145 -16.54 -33.27 2.00
C GLN A 145 -17.45 -33.02 0.79
N ARG A 146 -17.37 -33.87 -0.24
CA ARG A 146 -18.05 -33.72 -1.53
C ARG A 146 -18.50 -35.10 -2.07
N PRO A 147 -19.51 -35.73 -1.44
CA PRO A 147 -19.92 -37.09 -1.79
C PRO A 147 -20.49 -37.22 -3.21
N GLY A 148 -20.99 -36.13 -3.79
CA GLY A 148 -21.52 -36.10 -5.16
C GLY A 148 -20.48 -35.94 -6.28
N LEU A 149 -19.18 -35.85 -5.97
CA LEU A 149 -18.14 -35.71 -7.01
C LEU A 149 -17.73 -37.08 -7.56
N PRO A 150 -17.96 -37.36 -8.86
CA PRO A 150 -17.55 -38.63 -9.45
C PRO A 150 -16.03 -38.79 -9.46
N VAL A 151 -15.56 -40.03 -9.29
CA VAL A 151 -14.14 -40.36 -9.42
C VAL A 151 -13.87 -40.74 -10.88
N HIS A 152 -12.96 -40.03 -11.54
CA HIS A 152 -12.55 -40.32 -12.90
C HIS A 152 -11.32 -41.23 -12.93
N ASP A 153 -11.25 -42.08 -13.94
CA ASP A 153 -10.12 -42.97 -14.20
C ASP A 153 -8.83 -42.19 -14.45
N ALA A 154 -7.74 -42.58 -13.76
CA ALA A 154 -6.49 -41.84 -13.75
C ALA A 154 -5.77 -41.86 -15.11
N ASP A 155 -5.72 -43.01 -15.77
CA ASP A 155 -5.00 -43.19 -17.02
C ASP A 155 -5.69 -42.43 -18.15
N SER A 156 -7.02 -42.53 -18.22
CA SER A 156 -7.84 -41.80 -19.19
C SER A 156 -7.71 -40.28 -19.03
N VAL A 157 -7.78 -39.77 -17.79
CA VAL A 157 -7.61 -38.34 -17.52
C VAL A 157 -6.19 -37.89 -17.87
N TRP A 158 -5.18 -38.65 -17.47
CA TRP A 158 -3.78 -38.28 -17.74
C TRP A 158 -3.47 -38.24 -19.23
N ALA A 159 -3.94 -39.22 -20.00
CA ALA A 159 -3.81 -39.23 -21.46
C ALA A 159 -4.49 -38.00 -22.09
N ALA A 160 -5.70 -37.65 -21.65
CA ALA A 160 -6.43 -36.48 -22.15
C ALA A 160 -5.70 -35.17 -21.85
N LEU A 161 -5.16 -35.00 -20.63
CA LEU A 161 -4.43 -33.79 -20.22
C LEU A 161 -3.11 -33.63 -20.99
N GLN A 162 -2.43 -34.72 -21.31
CA GLN A 162 -1.20 -34.65 -22.12
C GLN A 162 -1.46 -34.17 -23.54
N GLN A 163 -2.67 -34.37 -24.08
CA GLN A 163 -3.02 -33.97 -25.45
C GLN A 163 -3.68 -32.59 -25.51
N ALA A 164 -4.46 -32.21 -24.50
CA ALA A 164 -5.25 -30.98 -24.50
C ALA A 164 -4.41 -29.69 -24.44
N VAL A 165 -4.89 -28.65 -25.12
CA VAL A 165 -4.38 -27.27 -25.03
C VAL A 165 -5.58 -26.35 -24.98
N GLU A 166 -5.70 -25.58 -23.90
CA GLU A 166 -6.79 -24.63 -23.75
C GLU A 166 -6.23 -23.24 -23.44
N PRO A 167 -6.61 -22.18 -24.18
CA PRO A 167 -6.19 -20.82 -23.87
C PRO A 167 -6.53 -20.41 -22.44
N GLY A 168 -7.67 -20.87 -21.91
CA GLY A 168 -8.11 -20.62 -20.53
C GLY A 168 -7.30 -21.33 -19.45
N ALA A 169 -6.50 -22.35 -19.80
CA ALA A 169 -5.62 -23.04 -18.87
C ALA A 169 -4.18 -22.50 -18.88
N ARG A 170 -3.84 -21.58 -19.78
CA ARG A 170 -2.48 -21.07 -19.94
C ARG A 170 -2.04 -20.23 -18.74
N LEU A 171 -0.86 -20.55 -18.18
CA LEU A 171 -0.27 -19.75 -17.11
C LEU A 171 0.35 -18.46 -17.66
N ALA A 172 -0.15 -17.32 -17.19
CA ALA A 172 0.42 -16.02 -17.47
C ALA A 172 1.56 -15.71 -16.50
N VAL A 173 2.68 -15.19 -17.02
CA VAL A 173 3.78 -14.68 -16.20
C VAL A 173 3.30 -13.41 -15.48
N LEU A 174 3.49 -13.37 -14.16
CA LEU A 174 3.20 -12.18 -13.38
C LEU A 174 4.46 -11.30 -13.31
N PRO A 175 4.51 -10.15 -14.02
CA PRO A 175 5.70 -9.32 -14.03
C PRO A 175 5.99 -8.76 -12.64
N SER A 176 7.27 -8.71 -12.28
CA SER A 176 7.69 -8.02 -11.06
C SER A 176 7.39 -6.53 -11.16
N ARG A 177 7.24 -5.84 -10.02
CA ARG A 177 7.05 -4.36 -10.01
C ARG A 177 8.16 -3.62 -10.76
N TRP A 178 9.38 -4.13 -10.70
CA TRP A 178 10.52 -3.63 -11.44
C TRP A 178 10.39 -3.88 -12.95
N ALA A 179 9.90 -5.05 -13.35
CA ALA A 179 9.68 -5.42 -14.74
C ALA A 179 8.55 -4.61 -15.43
N ALA A 180 7.73 -3.90 -14.66
CA ALA A 180 6.71 -2.99 -15.17
C ALA A 180 7.20 -1.54 -15.37
N LEU A 181 8.39 -1.19 -14.86
CA LEU A 181 8.97 0.14 -15.04
C LEU A 181 9.62 0.25 -16.44
N PRO A 182 9.52 1.41 -17.12
CA PRO A 182 10.24 1.65 -18.37
C PRO A 182 11.75 1.44 -18.20
N LEU A 183 12.42 0.91 -19.23
CA LEU A 183 13.86 0.62 -19.21
C LEU A 183 14.68 1.85 -18.79
N ALA A 184 14.33 3.03 -19.30
CA ALA A 184 14.98 4.30 -18.97
C ALA A 184 14.98 4.60 -17.47
N LEU A 185 13.86 4.35 -16.79
CA LEU A 185 13.74 4.56 -15.34
C LEU A 185 14.56 3.54 -14.54
N ARG A 186 14.68 2.30 -15.03
CA ARG A 186 15.56 1.30 -14.40
C ARG A 186 17.02 1.69 -14.51
N LEU A 187 17.45 2.13 -15.68
CA LEU A 187 18.81 2.59 -15.91
C LEU A 187 19.11 3.82 -15.05
N PHE A 188 18.18 4.77 -14.96
CA PHE A 188 18.30 5.93 -14.08
C PHE A 188 18.50 5.53 -12.61
N LEU A 189 17.67 4.63 -12.07
CA LEU A 189 17.80 4.16 -10.68
C LEU A 189 19.10 3.37 -10.44
N ILE A 190 19.58 2.61 -11.42
CA ILE A 190 20.87 1.91 -11.34
C ILE A 190 22.02 2.92 -11.31
N CYS A 191 22.00 3.94 -12.18
CA CYS A 191 23.01 5.00 -12.20
C CYS A 191 23.03 5.79 -10.88
N VAL A 192 21.86 6.12 -10.33
CA VAL A 192 21.74 6.76 -9.01
C VAL A 192 22.33 5.86 -7.91
N GLY A 193 22.05 4.56 -7.95
CA GLY A 193 22.62 3.60 -7.01
C GLY A 193 24.15 3.47 -7.11
N LEU A 194 24.69 3.43 -8.33
CA LEU A 194 26.14 3.39 -8.57
C LEU A 194 26.83 4.69 -8.13
N ALA A 195 26.22 5.85 -8.39
CA ALA A 195 26.71 7.14 -7.94
C ALA A 195 26.72 7.26 -6.41
N ALA A 196 25.74 6.64 -5.72
CA ALA A 196 25.69 6.59 -4.26
C ALA A 196 26.69 5.60 -3.64
N ALA A 197 27.14 4.58 -4.39
CA ALA A 197 28.06 3.55 -3.91
C ALA A 197 29.55 3.81 -4.28
N ALA A 198 29.83 4.76 -5.17
CA ALA A 198 31.20 5.16 -5.51
C ALA A 198 32.00 5.80 -4.35
N PRO A 199 31.42 6.65 -3.47
CA PRO A 199 32.16 7.28 -2.37
C PRO A 199 32.76 6.32 -1.32
N PRO A 200 32.05 5.28 -0.80
CA PRO A 200 32.60 4.43 0.25
C PRO A 200 33.72 3.49 -0.23
N LEU A 201 33.77 3.13 -1.52
CA LEU A 201 34.82 2.28 -2.08
C LEU A 201 36.14 3.03 -2.31
N TRP A 202 36.08 4.34 -2.58
CA TRP A 202 37.26 5.19 -2.76
C TRP A 202 37.90 5.58 -1.42
N ASN A 203 37.07 5.83 -0.39
CA ASN A 203 37.54 6.20 0.95
C ASN A 203 38.25 5.06 1.70
N GLY A 204 37.99 3.79 1.39
CA GLY A 204 38.67 2.66 2.03
C GLY A 204 40.16 2.51 1.67
N LEU A 205 40.58 3.00 0.51
CA LEU A 205 41.94 2.80 -0.03
C LEU A 205 42.92 3.93 0.31
N ILE A 206 42.44 5.14 0.61
CA ILE A 206 43.29 6.32 0.87
C ILE A 206 43.57 6.53 2.37
N VAL A 207 42.63 6.14 3.23
CA VAL A 207 42.71 6.36 4.69
C VAL A 207 43.85 5.58 5.36
N GLN A 208 44.29 4.45 4.80
CA GLN A 208 45.41 3.68 5.37
C GLN A 208 46.80 4.31 5.13
N ARG A 209 46.93 5.27 4.21
CA ARG A 209 48.25 5.85 3.85
C ARG A 209 48.61 7.15 4.56
N LEU A 210 47.69 7.79 5.29
CA LEU A 210 47.89 9.16 5.78
C LEU A 210 47.77 9.35 7.30
N MET A 211 47.56 8.29 8.08
CA MET A 211 47.53 8.41 9.54
C MET A 211 48.93 8.39 10.14
N ARG A 212 49.62 9.53 10.07
CA ARG A 212 50.69 9.89 11.00
C ARG A 212 50.18 11.07 11.84
N LYS A 213 50.00 10.82 13.14
CA LYS A 213 49.64 11.77 14.22
C LYS A 213 50.55 13.01 14.18
N PRO A 214 50.10 14.21 14.60
CA PRO A 214 49.92 14.55 16.03
C PRO A 214 48.60 15.32 16.29
N GLU A 215 47.87 15.11 17.40
CA GLU A 215 48.04 15.70 18.74
C GLU A 215 47.99 17.24 18.76
N ALA A 216 46.86 17.76 19.28
CA ALA A 216 46.62 19.07 19.95
C ALA A 216 45.40 19.84 19.41
N VAL A 217 44.19 19.63 19.95
CA VAL A 217 43.14 20.67 19.94
C VAL A 217 42.16 20.46 21.11
N ALA A 218 42.34 21.18 22.21
CA ALA A 218 41.35 21.27 23.31
C ALA A 218 40.64 22.65 23.33
N GLN A 219 40.87 23.50 22.33
CA GLN A 219 40.33 24.87 22.27
C GLN A 219 39.34 25.12 21.12
N ALA A 220 39.20 24.21 20.15
CA ALA A 220 38.19 24.33 19.07
C ALA A 220 36.80 23.77 19.44
N GLN A 221 36.70 22.97 20.51
CA GLN A 221 35.45 22.31 20.92
C GLN A 221 34.40 23.29 21.46
N ASP A 222 34.81 24.42 22.05
CA ASP A 222 33.88 25.42 22.62
C ASP A 222 33.22 26.32 21.57
N SER A 223 33.89 26.60 20.45
CA SER A 223 33.29 27.35 19.34
C SER A 223 32.36 26.47 18.48
N GLU A 224 32.75 25.23 18.21
CA GLU A 224 31.94 24.30 17.41
C GLU A 224 30.66 23.85 18.13
N SER A 225 30.71 23.70 19.46
CA SER A 225 29.53 23.35 20.27
C SER A 225 28.49 24.47 20.35
N ARG A 226 28.92 25.74 20.36
CA ARG A 226 28.03 26.91 20.28
C ARG A 226 27.39 27.03 18.89
N ASP A 227 28.17 26.91 17.82
CA ASP A 227 27.66 26.94 16.45
C ASP A 227 26.63 25.84 16.17
N GLN A 228 26.87 24.62 16.67
CA GLN A 228 25.91 23.52 16.55
C GLN A 228 24.65 23.76 17.40
N ALA A 229 24.80 24.40 18.57
CA ALA A 229 23.69 24.77 19.42
C ALA A 229 22.74 25.75 18.73
N ASP A 230 23.31 26.77 18.10
CA ASP A 230 22.57 27.81 17.40
C ASP A 230 21.85 27.24 16.18
N ARG A 231 22.50 26.32 15.42
CA ARG A 231 21.85 25.62 14.29
C ARG A 231 20.69 24.73 14.72
N TYR A 232 20.81 24.05 15.86
CA TYR A 232 19.74 23.22 16.40
C TYR A 232 18.55 24.07 16.86
N LEU A 233 18.81 25.19 17.55
CA LEU A 233 17.76 26.14 17.91
C LEU A 233 17.10 26.76 16.67
N ALA A 234 17.89 27.16 15.67
CA ALA A 234 17.38 27.67 14.40
C ALA A 234 16.50 26.65 13.65
N LEU A 235 16.83 25.35 13.72
CA LEU A 235 15.96 24.29 13.17
C LEU A 235 14.61 24.25 13.90
N LEU A 236 14.62 24.29 15.24
CA LEU A 236 13.40 24.25 16.04
C LEU A 236 12.54 25.51 15.88
N GLU A 237 13.15 26.68 15.78
CA GLU A 237 12.47 27.96 15.55
C GLU A 237 11.97 28.09 14.12
N GLY A 238 12.71 27.56 13.13
CA GLY A 238 12.33 27.61 11.72
C GLY A 238 11.28 26.58 11.31
N THR A 239 11.00 25.58 12.14
CA THR A 239 10.03 24.52 11.81
C THR A 239 8.64 24.85 12.38
N PRO A 240 7.64 25.12 11.53
CA PRO A 240 6.29 25.45 11.98
C PRO A 240 5.57 24.22 12.51
N ALA A 241 4.78 24.41 13.55
CA ALA A 241 3.89 23.43 14.15
C ALA A 241 2.61 24.12 14.66
N HIS A 242 1.63 23.32 15.07
CA HIS A 242 0.39 23.85 15.61
C HIS A 242 0.23 23.46 17.07
N ALA A 243 -0.34 24.38 17.86
CA ALA A 243 -0.71 24.08 19.24
C ALA A 243 -1.74 22.94 19.29
N PRO A 244 -1.79 22.12 20.36
CA PRO A 244 -2.70 20.98 20.44
C PRO A 244 -4.19 21.34 20.25
N ALA A 245 -4.61 22.53 20.68
CA ALA A 245 -5.98 23.02 20.55
C ALA A 245 -6.34 23.51 19.12
N GLU A 246 -5.37 23.60 18.21
CA GLU A 246 -5.57 24.13 16.86
C GLU A 246 -6.58 23.30 16.06
N LEU A 247 -6.44 21.97 16.11
CA LEU A 247 -7.30 21.07 15.36
C LEU A 247 -8.77 21.23 15.78
N PHE A 248 -9.06 21.38 17.07
CA PHE A 248 -10.43 21.60 17.55
C PHE A 248 -10.99 22.94 17.09
N ARG A 249 -10.18 24.01 17.07
CA ARG A 249 -10.62 25.30 16.52
C ARG A 249 -10.98 25.17 15.04
N LEU A 250 -10.17 24.44 14.28
CA LEU A 250 -10.42 24.20 12.85
C LEU A 250 -11.68 23.34 12.62
N LEU A 251 -11.83 22.23 13.37
CA LEU A 251 -13.02 21.38 13.33
C LEU A 251 -14.29 22.15 13.73
N HIS A 252 -14.22 23.01 14.74
CA HIS A 252 -15.32 23.86 15.15
C HIS A 252 -15.67 24.89 14.06
N ALA A 253 -14.69 25.50 13.41
CA ALA A 253 -14.93 26.41 12.29
C ALA A 253 -15.63 25.71 11.11
N MET A 254 -15.19 24.50 10.76
CA MET A 254 -15.83 23.66 9.74
C MET A 254 -17.25 23.24 10.15
N GLY A 255 -17.47 22.94 11.44
CA GLY A 255 -18.79 22.59 11.97
C GLY A 255 -19.84 23.70 11.90
N ARG A 256 -19.43 24.95 11.65
CA ARG A 256 -20.35 26.10 11.46
C ARG A 256 -20.92 26.19 10.04
N LEU A 257 -20.44 25.36 9.10
CA LEU A 257 -20.93 25.35 7.73
C LEU A 257 -22.33 24.72 7.64
N PRO A 258 -23.32 25.43 7.09
CA PRO A 258 -24.63 24.84 6.87
C PRO A 258 -24.57 23.80 5.74
N ILE A 259 -25.10 22.60 5.97
CA ILE A 259 -25.17 21.57 4.92
C ILE A 259 -26.09 22.05 3.77
N GLN A 260 -27.16 22.77 4.10
CA GLN A 260 -28.05 23.42 3.14
C GLN A 260 -28.39 24.84 3.59
N VAL A 261 -28.44 25.77 2.64
CA VAL A 261 -28.80 27.17 2.89
C VAL A 261 -29.58 27.71 1.69
N GLN A 262 -30.85 28.08 1.90
CA GLN A 262 -31.69 28.72 0.87
C GLN A 262 -31.69 27.99 -0.50
N GLY A 263 -31.77 26.66 -0.47
CA GLY A 263 -31.78 25.81 -1.67
C GLY A 263 -30.41 25.51 -2.29
N TRP A 264 -29.32 26.02 -1.70
CA TRP A 264 -27.95 25.62 -1.99
C TRP A 264 -27.52 24.48 -1.06
N ALA A 265 -26.78 23.50 -1.58
CA ALA A 265 -26.25 22.39 -0.80
C ALA A 265 -24.73 22.37 -0.82
N LEU A 266 -24.11 22.17 0.35
CA LEU A 266 -22.68 22.00 0.50
C LEU A 266 -22.24 20.73 -0.24
N ARG A 267 -21.20 20.87 -1.07
CA ARG A 267 -20.55 19.73 -1.75
C ARG A 267 -19.22 19.38 -1.11
N ARG A 268 -18.42 20.40 -0.84
CA ARG A 268 -17.07 20.27 -0.30
C ARG A 268 -16.70 21.50 0.51
N ALA A 269 -15.92 21.32 1.55
CA ALA A 269 -15.20 22.39 2.20
C ALA A 269 -13.74 21.97 2.45
N GLN A 270 -12.82 22.92 2.41
CA GLN A 270 -11.41 22.67 2.61
C GLN A 270 -10.78 23.84 3.35
N CYS A 271 -9.83 23.55 4.22
CA CYS A 271 -8.96 24.52 4.86
C CYS A 271 -7.52 24.09 4.65
N ASP A 272 -6.73 24.98 4.06
CA ASP A 272 -5.29 24.80 3.87
C ASP A 272 -4.54 25.70 4.86
N ALA A 273 -3.43 25.18 5.41
CA ALA A 273 -2.61 25.93 6.36
C ALA A 273 -1.84 27.03 5.62
N GLY A 274 -2.11 28.29 5.96
CA GLY A 274 -1.30 29.44 5.55
C GLY A 274 -0.30 29.87 6.64
N ALA A 275 0.52 30.87 6.34
CA ALA A 275 1.60 31.31 7.23
C ALA A 275 1.09 31.90 8.58
N ARG A 276 -0.11 32.49 8.59
CA ARG A 276 -0.70 33.14 9.79
C ARG A 276 -2.16 32.76 10.06
N ALA A 277 -2.82 32.16 9.09
CA ALA A 277 -4.23 31.78 9.16
C ALA A 277 -4.46 30.57 8.27
N TRP A 278 -5.50 29.82 8.58
CA TRP A 278 -6.07 28.83 7.67
C TRP A 278 -6.90 29.54 6.62
N GLU A 279 -6.63 29.20 5.37
CA GLU A 279 -7.43 29.64 4.24
C GLU A 279 -8.49 28.60 3.97
N CYS A 280 -9.74 28.93 4.31
CA CYS A 280 -10.85 28.01 4.18
C CYS A 280 -11.75 28.41 3.02
N SER A 281 -12.25 27.41 2.29
CA SER A 281 -13.26 27.58 1.27
C SER A 281 -14.31 26.46 1.29
N ALA A 282 -15.52 26.78 0.87
CA ALA A 282 -16.63 25.83 0.77
C ALA A 282 -17.38 26.01 -0.55
N ARG A 283 -17.53 24.92 -1.29
CA ARG A 283 -18.25 24.86 -2.55
C ARG A 283 -19.68 24.38 -2.31
N TYR A 284 -20.62 25.21 -2.74
CA TYR A 284 -22.04 24.93 -2.75
C TYR A 284 -22.51 24.74 -4.19
N ALA A 285 -23.42 23.80 -4.38
CA ALA A 285 -24.13 23.62 -5.63
C ALA A 285 -25.61 23.95 -5.44
N ARG A 286 -26.23 24.44 -6.51
CA ARG A 286 -27.66 24.67 -6.56
C ARG A 286 -28.40 23.33 -6.45
N ALA A 287 -29.20 23.15 -5.40
CA ALA A 287 -29.93 21.89 -5.17
C ALA A 287 -31.42 22.01 -5.51
N TYR A 288 -31.98 23.22 -5.49
CA TYR A 288 -33.40 23.46 -5.74
C TYR A 288 -33.65 24.58 -6.76
N PRO A 289 -34.74 24.52 -7.56
CA PRO A 289 -35.05 25.52 -8.59
C PRO A 289 -35.32 26.94 -8.09
N PHE A 290 -35.63 27.13 -6.80
CA PHE A 290 -35.84 28.46 -6.20
C PHE A 290 -34.55 29.09 -5.66
N ALA A 291 -33.44 28.35 -5.63
CA ALA A 291 -32.17 28.86 -5.12
C ALA A 291 -31.64 29.95 -6.05
N THR A 292 -31.31 31.12 -5.50
CA THR A 292 -30.73 32.25 -6.23
C THR A 292 -29.45 32.74 -5.56
N ASN A 293 -28.59 33.41 -6.32
CA ASN A 293 -27.35 34.00 -5.81
C ASN A 293 -27.64 35.06 -4.73
N GLN A 294 -28.72 35.83 -4.90
CA GLN A 294 -29.16 36.85 -3.94
C GLN A 294 -29.53 36.26 -2.58
N LEU A 295 -30.27 35.13 -2.56
CA LEU A 295 -30.67 34.47 -1.33
C LEU A 295 -29.47 33.91 -0.56
N LEU A 296 -28.46 33.38 -1.26
CA LEU A 296 -27.22 32.92 -0.63
C LEU A 296 -26.42 34.11 -0.06
N HIS A 297 -26.25 35.16 -0.85
CA HIS A 297 -25.51 36.36 -0.45
C HIS A 297 -26.09 37.02 0.80
N ALA A 298 -27.43 37.11 0.90
CA ALA A 298 -28.12 37.69 2.04
C ALA A 298 -27.93 36.91 3.38
N ARG A 299 -27.43 35.66 3.32
CA ARG A 299 -27.24 34.79 4.49
C ARG A 299 -25.77 34.57 4.85
N LEU A 300 -24.85 35.27 4.19
CA LEU A 300 -23.42 35.13 4.48
C LEU A 300 -23.09 35.57 5.91
N PRO A 301 -22.30 34.79 6.66
CA PRO A 301 -21.74 35.26 7.92
C PRO A 301 -20.82 36.47 7.71
N LYS A 302 -20.68 37.30 8.74
CA LYS A 302 -19.75 38.43 8.72
C LYS A 302 -18.31 37.93 8.49
N GLY A 303 -17.57 38.60 7.60
CA GLY A 303 -16.17 38.27 7.27
C GLY A 303 -16.00 37.14 6.25
N TRP A 304 -17.08 36.65 5.65
CA TRP A 304 -17.03 35.64 4.60
C TRP A 304 -17.19 36.30 3.24
N ASN A 305 -16.40 35.85 2.27
CA ASN A 305 -16.51 36.27 0.89
C ASN A 305 -17.21 35.19 0.07
N VAL A 306 -17.90 35.60 -0.99
CA VAL A 306 -18.54 34.67 -1.94
C VAL A 306 -18.06 34.98 -3.35
N SER A 307 -17.81 33.92 -4.12
CA SER A 307 -17.63 33.97 -5.56
C SER A 307 -18.65 33.05 -6.22
N PHE A 308 -19.41 33.56 -7.18
CA PHE A 308 -20.42 32.80 -7.90
C PHE A 308 -19.85 32.32 -9.24
N GLN A 309 -20.06 31.04 -9.54
CA GLN A 309 -20.02 30.55 -10.91
C GLN A 309 -21.47 30.61 -11.43
N PRO A 310 -21.76 31.37 -12.49
CA PRO A 310 -22.98 32.19 -12.56
C PRO A 310 -24.33 31.47 -12.34
N LEU A 311 -24.45 30.18 -12.64
CA LEU A 311 -25.72 29.45 -12.66
C LEU A 311 -25.81 28.27 -11.67
N GLU A 312 -24.70 27.61 -11.35
CA GLU A 312 -24.75 26.28 -10.70
C GLU A 312 -23.99 26.20 -9.37
N GLU A 313 -22.93 27.00 -9.19
CA GLU A 313 -22.03 26.86 -8.05
C GLU A 313 -21.70 28.19 -7.38
N ALA A 314 -21.46 28.13 -6.07
CA ALA A 314 -20.94 29.24 -5.29
C ALA A 314 -19.79 28.75 -4.40
N THR A 315 -18.72 29.53 -4.34
CA THR A 315 -17.59 29.27 -3.45
C THR A 315 -17.57 30.33 -2.36
N LEU A 316 -17.73 29.90 -1.11
CA LEU A 316 -17.54 30.74 0.07
C LEU A 316 -16.08 30.64 0.49
N SER A 317 -15.48 31.74 0.94
CA SER A 317 -14.13 31.75 1.51
C SER A 317 -14.08 32.57 2.80
N TRP A 318 -13.31 32.07 3.77
CA TRP A 318 -13.09 32.73 5.05
C TRP A 318 -11.72 32.31 5.60
N GLN A 319 -11.27 33.01 6.64
CA GLN A 319 -10.02 32.70 7.31
C GLN A 319 -10.28 32.28 8.75
N VAL A 320 -9.50 31.32 9.24
CA VAL A 320 -9.48 30.93 10.66
C VAL A 320 -8.10 31.27 11.21
N ALA A 321 -8.06 32.04 12.29
CA ALA A 321 -6.78 32.43 12.91
C ALA A 321 -5.99 31.17 13.31
N SER A 322 -4.75 31.07 12.85
CA SER A 322 -3.88 29.93 13.17
C SER A 322 -3.03 30.24 14.39
N GLY A 323 -3.04 29.35 15.38
CA GLY A 323 -2.06 29.34 16.45
C GLY A 323 -0.77 28.65 16.03
N ALA A 324 -0.17 29.10 14.92
CA ALA A 324 1.12 28.59 14.47
C ALA A 324 2.18 28.90 15.52
N VAL A 325 2.83 27.84 16.01
CA VAL A 325 3.94 27.89 16.95
C VAL A 325 5.15 27.22 16.30
N THR A 326 6.32 27.42 16.85
CA THR A 326 7.53 26.73 16.37
C THR A 326 7.75 25.45 17.18
N LEU A 327 8.55 24.51 16.68
CA LEU A 327 8.92 23.34 17.48
C LEU A 327 9.67 23.72 18.76
N ALA A 328 10.38 24.85 18.78
CA ALA A 328 11.04 25.36 19.97
C ALA A 328 10.05 25.66 21.11
N GLY A 329 8.81 26.05 20.77
CA GLY A 329 7.73 26.31 21.73
C GLY A 329 6.95 25.08 22.17
N LEU A 330 7.34 23.87 21.73
CA LEU A 330 6.60 22.63 21.99
C LEU A 330 7.50 21.58 22.65
N SER A 331 6.91 20.81 23.57
CA SER A 331 7.57 19.61 24.11
C SER A 331 7.45 18.47 23.11
N LEU A 332 8.57 18.08 22.49
CA LEU A 332 8.61 16.95 21.57
C LEU A 332 8.52 15.62 22.32
N PRO A 333 7.62 14.70 21.92
CA PRO A 333 7.55 13.38 22.51
C PRO A 333 8.74 12.52 22.05
N HIS A 334 9.20 11.62 22.92
CA HIS A 334 10.22 10.63 22.58
C HIS A 334 9.64 9.55 21.65
N ALA A 335 10.43 9.07 20.69
CA ALA A 335 9.99 8.12 19.67
C ALA A 335 9.36 6.86 20.28
N GLN A 336 9.92 6.36 21.38
CA GLN A 336 9.37 5.21 22.11
C GLN A 336 7.95 5.50 22.64
N ARG A 337 7.71 6.69 23.19
CA ARG A 337 6.38 7.11 23.69
C ARG A 337 5.38 7.23 22.55
N VAL A 338 5.80 7.76 21.41
CA VAL A 338 4.95 7.84 20.21
C VAL A 338 4.51 6.43 19.78
N ASP A 339 5.45 5.49 19.72
CA ASP A 339 5.17 4.12 19.27
C ASP A 339 4.31 3.30 20.26
N THR A 340 4.42 3.55 21.56
CA THR A 340 3.67 2.79 22.58
C THR A 340 2.34 3.41 22.98
N GLU A 341 2.24 4.74 23.05
CA GLU A 341 1.02 5.41 23.53
C GLU A 341 0.16 5.86 22.35
N TRP A 342 0.75 6.54 21.37
CA TRP A 342 -0.03 7.21 20.33
C TRP A 342 -0.37 6.32 19.16
N VAL A 343 0.60 5.52 18.70
CA VAL A 343 0.30 4.53 17.68
C VAL A 343 -0.76 3.57 18.21
N THR A 344 -0.73 3.22 19.50
CA THR A 344 -1.81 2.45 20.14
C THR A 344 -3.13 3.22 20.23
N ALA A 345 -3.13 4.52 20.54
CA ALA A 345 -4.34 5.34 20.47
C ALA A 345 -4.94 5.39 19.06
N LEU A 346 -4.11 5.58 18.02
CA LEU A 346 -4.52 5.56 16.63
C LEU A 346 -5.03 4.18 16.20
N GLN A 347 -4.38 3.10 16.64
CA GLN A 347 -4.83 1.71 16.41
C GLN A 347 -6.21 1.46 17.02
N ARG A 348 -6.47 1.95 18.24
CA ARG A 348 -7.80 1.86 18.88
C ARG A 348 -8.87 2.64 18.13
N LEU A 349 -8.49 3.74 17.48
CA LEU A 349 -9.40 4.56 16.68
C LEU A 349 -9.62 4.02 15.27
N GLN A 350 -8.80 3.09 14.75
CA GLN A 350 -8.93 2.56 13.39
C GLN A 350 -10.36 2.14 12.99
N PRO A 351 -11.17 1.48 13.84
CA PRO A 351 -12.53 1.08 13.48
C PRO A 351 -13.49 2.26 13.19
N ALA A 352 -13.18 3.45 13.70
CA ALA A 352 -13.99 4.66 13.52
C ALA A 352 -13.59 5.48 12.27
N PHE A 353 -12.54 5.08 11.56
CA PHE A 353 -12.01 5.78 10.39
C PHE A 353 -11.99 4.87 9.16
N ALA A 354 -12.17 5.45 7.97
CA ALA A 354 -12.03 4.72 6.72
C ALA A 354 -10.56 4.37 6.46
N SER A 355 -9.64 5.28 6.81
CA SER A 355 -8.20 4.99 6.82
C SER A 355 -7.45 5.88 7.80
N ILE A 356 -6.40 5.31 8.40
CA ILE A 356 -5.39 6.02 9.17
C ILE A 356 -4.03 5.54 8.67
N ALA A 357 -3.19 6.45 8.21
CA ALA A 357 -1.85 6.16 7.71
C ALA A 357 -0.82 7.03 8.43
N LEU A 358 0.15 6.37 9.06
CA LEU A 358 1.32 7.01 9.65
C LEU A 358 2.56 6.49 8.92
N ALA A 359 3.36 7.40 8.36
CA ALA A 359 4.58 7.05 7.64
C ALA A 359 5.72 6.69 8.61
N PRO A 360 6.75 5.95 8.15
CA PRO A 360 7.97 5.73 8.92
C PRO A 360 8.64 7.05 9.32
N ALA A 361 9.36 7.03 10.44
CA ALA A 361 10.13 8.17 10.91
C ALA A 361 11.27 8.52 9.94
N VAL A 362 11.39 9.80 9.60
CA VAL A 362 12.47 10.34 8.78
C VAL A 362 13.17 11.45 9.56
N PRO A 363 14.51 11.44 9.67
CA PRO A 363 15.23 12.49 10.39
C PRO A 363 15.02 13.85 9.70
N LEU A 364 14.84 14.89 10.51
CA LEU A 364 14.81 16.27 10.03
C LEU A 364 16.26 16.70 9.80
N PRO A 365 16.66 17.09 8.58
CA PRO A 365 18.05 17.41 8.30
C PRO A 365 18.44 18.69 9.05
N LEU A 366 19.46 18.60 9.90
CA LEU A 366 20.17 19.80 10.35
C LEU A 366 20.83 20.41 9.12
N LEU A 367 20.68 21.72 8.92
CA LEU A 367 21.43 22.45 7.90
C LEU A 367 22.91 22.42 8.30
N VAL A 368 23.66 21.45 7.78
CA VAL A 368 25.10 21.37 7.93
C VAL A 368 25.71 22.35 6.93
N ALA A 369 26.42 23.37 7.42
CA ALA A 369 27.22 24.23 6.56
C ALA A 369 28.27 23.38 5.80
N PRO A 370 28.51 23.62 4.52
CA PRO A 370 29.51 22.85 3.77
C PRO A 370 30.90 23.12 4.36
N GLY A 371 31.55 22.07 4.88
CA GLY A 371 32.95 22.13 5.33
C GLY A 371 33.26 21.57 6.73
N ILE A 372 32.31 20.96 7.44
CA ILE A 372 32.56 20.40 8.79
C ILE A 372 32.47 18.87 8.74
N ASP A 373 33.60 18.21 9.02
CA ASP A 373 33.69 16.76 9.22
C ASP A 373 32.85 16.34 10.44
N PRO A 374 31.97 15.32 10.34
CA PRO A 374 31.10 14.89 11.45
C PRO A 374 31.83 14.05 12.52
N SER A 375 33.16 14.15 12.65
CA SER A 375 33.97 13.25 13.49
C SER A 375 34.83 14.00 14.51
N GLY A 376 34.21 14.88 15.28
CA GLY A 376 34.76 15.32 16.57
C GLY A 376 34.15 14.48 17.69
N PRO A 377 34.93 13.83 18.58
CA PRO A 377 34.36 13.14 19.73
C PRO A 377 33.93 14.17 20.79
N ASP A 378 32.75 13.94 21.35
CA ASP A 378 32.16 14.61 22.52
C ASP A 378 31.54 16.01 22.33
N LEU A 379 30.71 16.16 21.28
CA LEU A 379 29.64 17.16 21.30
C LEU A 379 28.45 16.62 22.13
N PRO A 380 27.74 17.46 22.93
CA PRO A 380 26.55 17.00 23.65
C PRO A 380 25.57 16.39 22.64
N VAL A 381 25.29 15.09 22.79
CA VAL A 381 24.42 14.32 21.90
C VAL A 381 23.02 14.91 21.97
N ARG A 382 22.71 15.83 21.06
CA ARG A 382 21.36 16.38 20.93
C ARG A 382 20.46 15.33 20.29
N PRO A 383 19.22 15.18 20.77
CA PRO A 383 18.34 14.17 20.24
C PRO A 383 18.00 14.50 18.78
N VAL A 384 18.06 13.49 17.92
CA VAL A 384 17.70 13.62 16.51
C VAL A 384 16.20 13.86 16.42
N ILE A 385 15.80 14.97 15.82
CA ILE A 385 14.39 15.23 15.56
C ILE A 385 13.97 14.45 14.33
N ARG A 386 12.86 13.72 14.43
CA ARG A 386 12.27 12.93 13.35
C ARG A 386 10.89 13.46 13.04
N ARG A 387 10.47 13.31 11.78
CA ARG A 387 9.12 13.61 11.31
C ARG A 387 8.43 12.37 10.75
N ARG A 388 7.11 12.30 10.92
CA ARG A 388 6.23 11.27 10.35
C ARG A 388 5.02 11.93 9.71
N ALA A 389 4.77 11.61 8.44
CA ALA A 389 3.54 12.05 7.78
C ALA A 389 2.33 11.29 8.33
N LEU A 390 1.28 12.02 8.73
CA LEU A 390 0.01 11.51 9.24
C LEU A 390 -1.12 11.87 8.26
N ARG A 391 -1.92 10.87 7.89
CA ARG A 391 -3.13 11.05 7.08
C ARG A 391 -4.28 10.26 7.68
N MET A 392 -5.42 10.91 7.81
CA MET A 392 -6.63 10.31 8.37
C MET A 392 -7.83 10.63 7.48
N SER A 393 -8.67 9.66 7.20
CA SER A 393 -9.91 9.84 6.44
C SER A 393 -11.03 9.06 7.11
N GLY A 394 -12.19 9.67 7.30
CA GLY A 394 -13.34 9.04 7.95
C GLY A 394 -14.49 10.01 8.21
N PRO A 395 -15.53 9.56 8.93
CA PRO A 395 -16.63 10.42 9.35
C PRO A 395 -16.15 11.65 10.13
N LEU A 396 -16.68 12.85 9.84
CA LEU A 396 -16.31 14.07 10.55
C LEU A 396 -16.45 13.93 12.08
N ARG A 397 -17.48 13.23 12.55
CA ARG A 397 -17.70 12.93 13.97
C ARG A 397 -16.58 12.13 14.63
N SER A 398 -15.86 11.29 13.88
CA SER A 398 -14.76 10.49 14.42
C SER A 398 -13.55 11.34 14.74
N PHE A 399 -13.38 12.49 14.09
CA PHE A 399 -12.32 13.44 14.41
C PHE A 399 -12.50 14.12 15.77
N ALA A 400 -13.73 14.19 16.29
CA ALA A 400 -13.97 14.65 17.67
C ALA A 400 -13.49 13.64 18.73
N LEU A 401 -13.25 12.39 18.34
CA LEU A 401 -12.72 11.33 19.21
C LEU A 401 -11.18 11.33 19.26
N LEU A 402 -10.53 12.19 18.48
CA LEU A 402 -9.08 12.28 18.50
C LEU A 402 -8.62 12.68 19.92
N PRO A 403 -7.58 12.03 20.44
CA PRO A 403 -7.02 12.42 21.72
C PRO A 403 -6.60 13.88 21.63
N GLY A 404 -7.12 14.72 22.53
CA GLY A 404 -7.00 16.17 22.42
C GLY A 404 -5.58 16.73 22.58
N SER A 405 -4.60 15.86 22.77
CA SER A 405 -3.18 16.14 22.91
C SER A 405 -2.40 15.32 21.88
N LEU A 406 -2.49 15.69 20.59
CA LEU A 406 -1.46 15.31 19.63
C LEU A 406 -0.37 16.41 19.68
N PRO A 407 0.66 16.31 20.54
CA PRO A 407 1.71 17.31 20.59
C PRO A 407 2.54 17.29 19.31
N ALA A 408 3.13 18.45 19.02
CA ALA A 408 4.10 18.61 17.93
C ALA A 408 3.59 18.10 16.57
N VAL A 409 2.37 18.47 16.19
CA VAL A 409 1.84 18.20 14.84
C VAL A 409 1.71 19.50 14.06
N HIS A 410 2.23 19.50 12.84
CA HIS A 410 1.95 20.50 11.83
C HIS A 410 0.84 19.99 10.89
N TRP A 411 -0.39 20.42 11.12
CA TRP A 411 -1.49 20.21 10.18
C TRP A 411 -1.32 21.06 8.93
N SER A 412 -1.52 20.47 7.75
CA SER A 412 -1.40 21.17 6.46
C SER A 412 -2.72 21.34 5.74
N ARG A 413 -3.66 20.39 5.92
CA ARG A 413 -4.95 20.42 5.24
C ARG A 413 -6.03 19.67 6.02
N LEU A 414 -7.22 20.25 6.06
CA LEU A 414 -8.47 19.58 6.41
C LEU A 414 -9.45 19.74 5.25
N ALA A 415 -9.92 18.63 4.68
CA ALA A 415 -10.98 18.61 3.69
C ALA A 415 -12.22 17.91 4.24
N LEU A 416 -13.39 18.33 3.79
CA LEU A 416 -14.70 17.77 4.10
C LEU A 416 -15.45 17.60 2.78
N ASP A 417 -15.84 16.39 2.47
CA ASP A 417 -16.66 16.07 1.31
C ASP A 417 -18.04 15.57 1.76
N VAL A 418 -19.08 16.04 1.08
CA VAL A 418 -20.47 15.63 1.31
C VAL A 418 -20.81 14.52 0.31
N GLN A 419 -20.87 13.29 0.80
CA GLN A 419 -21.16 12.11 -0.03
C GLN A 419 -22.64 11.72 0.07
N PRO A 420 -23.30 11.42 -1.06
CA PRO A 420 -24.65 10.86 -1.03
C PRO A 420 -24.58 9.44 -0.44
N GLN A 421 -25.12 9.24 0.75
CA GLN A 421 -25.23 7.93 1.39
C GLN A 421 -26.66 7.66 1.84
N HIS A 422 -27.13 6.43 1.59
CA HIS A 422 -28.47 6.00 1.97
C HIS A 422 -28.59 5.55 3.43
N GLN A 423 -27.50 5.09 4.08
CA GLN A 423 -27.52 4.69 5.49
C GLN A 423 -26.18 5.00 6.20
N PRO A 424 -26.19 5.75 7.32
CA PRO A 424 -24.98 6.02 8.11
C PRO A 424 -24.55 4.76 8.88
N SER A 425 -23.24 4.47 8.89
CA SER A 425 -22.64 3.38 9.68
C SER A 425 -21.46 3.90 10.52
N LEU A 426 -20.81 3.06 11.32
CA LEU A 426 -19.65 3.48 12.13
C LEU A 426 -18.53 4.13 11.29
N VAL A 427 -18.35 3.68 10.04
CA VAL A 427 -17.29 4.15 9.12
C VAL A 427 -17.83 4.96 7.94
N ALA A 428 -19.14 4.90 7.70
CA ALA A 428 -19.81 5.56 6.58
C ALA A 428 -20.66 6.73 7.09
N SER A 429 -20.43 7.92 6.54
CA SER A 429 -21.13 9.15 6.91
C SER A 429 -21.35 9.99 5.66
N THR A 430 -22.44 10.75 5.62
CA THR A 430 -22.68 11.79 4.62
C THR A 430 -21.57 12.84 4.64
N LEU A 431 -21.00 13.10 5.81
CA LEU A 431 -19.87 14.02 6.01
C LEU A 431 -18.58 13.21 6.21
N VAL A 432 -17.71 13.20 5.20
CA VAL A 432 -16.41 12.53 5.23
C VAL A 432 -15.32 13.58 5.27
N ALA A 433 -14.46 13.53 6.28
CA ALA A 433 -13.34 14.44 6.42
C ALA A 433 -12.00 13.73 6.18
N GLU A 434 -11.06 14.48 5.61
CA GLU A 434 -9.67 14.09 5.37
C GLU A 434 -8.74 15.09 6.05
N LEU A 435 -7.85 14.61 6.91
CA LEU A 435 -6.92 15.44 7.68
C LEU A 435 -5.48 15.00 7.40
N HIS A 436 -4.64 15.97 7.03
CA HIS A 436 -3.23 15.77 6.69
C HIS A 436 -2.34 16.59 7.61
N GLY A 437 -1.25 15.99 8.08
CA GLY A 437 -0.23 16.69 8.86
C GLY A 437 1.10 15.96 8.93
N GLU A 438 2.09 16.62 9.53
CA GLU A 438 3.39 16.05 9.90
C GLU A 438 3.52 16.07 11.43
N MET A 439 3.86 14.93 12.03
CA MET A 439 4.15 14.82 13.45
C MET A 439 5.65 14.82 13.68
N TYR A 440 6.11 15.53 14.70
CA TYR A 440 7.52 15.60 15.09
C TYR A 440 7.75 14.86 16.41
N GLU A 441 8.85 14.12 16.47
CA GLU A 441 9.29 13.34 17.64
C GLU A 441 10.81 13.49 17.82
N GLN A 442 11.29 13.23 19.02
CA GLN A 442 12.72 13.18 19.32
C GLN A 442 13.14 11.72 19.51
N GLU A 443 14.30 11.34 18.94
CA GLU A 443 14.89 10.00 19.13
C GLU A 443 15.10 9.65 20.59
#